data_AF-A0AAE9DI60-F1
#
_entry.id   AF-A0AAE9DI60-F1
#
_cell.length_a   1.000
_cell.length_b   1.000
_cell.length_c   1.000
_cell.angle_alpha   90.00
_cell.angle_beta   90.00
_cell.angle_gamma   90.00
#
_symmetry.space_group_name_H-M   'P 1'
#
loop_
_entity.id
_entity.type
_entity.pdbx_description
1 polymer ?
#
loop_
_entity_poly.entity_id
_entity_poly.type
_entity_poly.pdbx_seq_one_letter_code
_entity_poly.pdbx_strand_id
1 'polypeptide(L)'
;MPDEAYTRRCLSQRFIRYHFYEPNVEFGILPEDLEKTEIDFLRSMLRNMNPNSRMYGSAQELLENLKIYANFPGNDNFFDTKYEPYQNSPTFYYSLKDSDKYIAKSDLFVILQNIMFNISDTSDFCLLSIFIGHLKLQEQRIGSNFEFVKCDESILEEFYNSMLRIVNRHKITDNEFEKTRANYEQMSGDEIFKDLKKLTPISWDKNEDETMRLANFVTYTNDSRQKSIIFAQLAVLSVNSIRAVERLWDYRGEMFVLHGSIRNNRKKITVRVFEDGKERFVMNKELFDAFIASGFPCSPIGGDYCYTTAMRDFIRYPITRAKHRATPVKAPNIDGAESLVILAIDAFFEIFRYSIFRLKLLQLESKGFELLKQMIPVFLQLNDNSNTVYFIPLLMFDEFEKRYHQEINNGVF
;
A
#
# COMPACT_ATOMS: atom_id res chain seq x y z
N MET A 1 -8.47 -12.97 -3.91
CA MET A 1 -7.66 -11.72 -3.97
C MET A 1 -7.70 -11.26 -5.42
N PRO A 2 -7.61 -9.97 -5.72
CA PRO A 2 -7.59 -9.54 -7.11
C PRO A 2 -6.33 -10.08 -7.81
N ASP A 3 -6.53 -10.85 -8.87
CA ASP A 3 -5.44 -11.32 -9.71
C ASP A 3 -4.88 -10.22 -10.62
N GLU A 4 -5.59 -9.08 -10.73
CA GLU A 4 -5.28 -7.92 -11.58
C GLU A 4 -5.39 -6.62 -10.77
N ALA A 5 -4.65 -5.56 -11.13
CA ALA A 5 -4.84 -4.24 -10.55
C ALA A 5 -6.25 -3.72 -10.83
N TYR A 6 -6.89 -3.14 -9.82
CA TYR A 6 -8.25 -2.61 -10.00
C TYR A 6 -8.29 -1.40 -10.94
N THR A 7 -7.21 -0.63 -11.06
CA THR A 7 -7.14 0.52 -11.97
C THR A 7 -5.80 0.64 -12.71
N ARG A 8 -5.86 1.13 -13.96
CA ARG A 8 -4.65 1.39 -14.78
C ARG A 8 -3.74 2.45 -14.17
N ARG A 9 -4.30 3.43 -13.45
CA ARG A 9 -3.51 4.43 -12.72
C ARG A 9 -2.59 3.75 -11.72
N CYS A 10 -3.08 2.76 -10.98
CA CYS A 10 -2.26 2.01 -10.04
C CYS A 10 -1.10 1.29 -10.73
N LEU A 11 -1.37 0.57 -11.81
CA LEU A 11 -0.32 -0.12 -12.58
C LEU A 11 0.70 0.86 -13.15
N SER A 12 0.24 2.02 -13.65
CA SER A 12 1.11 3.09 -14.16
C SER A 12 2.00 3.66 -13.07
N GLN A 13 1.45 4.01 -11.89
CA GLN A 13 2.23 4.56 -10.77
C GLN A 13 3.26 3.57 -10.23
N ARG A 14 2.89 2.29 -10.12
CA ARG A 14 3.84 1.21 -9.78
C ARG A 14 4.97 1.16 -10.79
N PHE A 15 4.64 1.18 -12.08
CA PHE A 15 5.64 1.15 -13.14
C PHE A 15 6.57 2.37 -13.09
N ILE A 16 6.03 3.59 -12.92
CA ILE A 16 6.81 4.83 -12.84
C ILE A 16 7.85 4.75 -11.72
N ARG A 17 7.46 4.31 -10.52
CA ARG A 17 8.36 4.15 -9.38
C ARG A 17 9.35 2.99 -9.56
N TYR A 18 8.91 1.91 -10.21
CA TYR A 18 9.77 0.76 -10.47
C TYR A 18 10.86 1.06 -11.50
N HIS A 19 10.53 1.87 -12.50
CA HIS A 19 11.36 2.17 -13.65
C HIS A 19 12.51 3.12 -13.31
N PHE A 20 13.67 2.91 -13.94
CA PHE A 20 14.86 3.76 -13.75
C PHE A 20 14.97 4.93 -14.72
N TYR A 21 14.26 4.92 -15.85
CA TYR A 21 14.33 6.01 -16.83
C TYR A 21 13.14 6.94 -16.67
N GLU A 22 13.24 8.17 -17.18
CA GLU A 22 12.02 8.96 -17.39
C GLU A 22 11.25 8.35 -18.55
N PRO A 23 9.98 7.99 -18.34
CA PRO A 23 9.16 7.56 -19.45
C PRO A 23 8.94 8.78 -20.35
N ASN A 24 9.25 8.66 -21.64
CA ASN A 24 8.86 9.65 -22.66
C ASN A 24 7.34 9.69 -22.90
N VAL A 25 6.54 9.18 -21.97
CA VAL A 25 5.10 8.98 -22.11
C VAL A 25 4.43 9.85 -21.05
N GLU A 26 3.66 10.84 -21.49
CA GLU A 26 2.69 11.50 -20.63
C GLU A 26 1.62 10.47 -20.24
N PHE A 27 1.74 9.91 -19.05
CA PHE A 27 0.76 8.94 -18.50
C PHE A 27 -0.63 9.54 -18.25
N GLY A 28 -0.82 10.83 -18.50
CA GLY A 28 -2.07 11.54 -18.25
C GLY A 28 -3.18 11.21 -19.24
N ILE A 29 -2.88 10.64 -20.42
CA ILE A 29 -3.87 10.47 -21.50
C ILE A 29 -3.57 9.21 -22.33
N LEU A 30 -3.59 8.02 -21.72
CA LEU A 30 -3.72 6.80 -22.51
C LEU A 30 -5.21 6.52 -22.74
N PRO A 31 -5.69 6.43 -24.00
CA PRO A 31 -7.09 6.13 -24.29
C PRO A 31 -7.56 4.85 -23.59
N GLU A 32 -8.76 4.87 -23.01
CA GLU A 32 -9.32 3.73 -22.29
C GLU A 32 -9.49 2.47 -23.16
N ASP A 33 -9.53 2.62 -24.50
CA ASP A 33 -10.05 1.57 -25.39
C ASP A 33 -9.03 0.60 -26.04
N LEU A 34 -7.71 0.78 -25.90
CA LEU A 34 -6.75 -0.03 -26.70
C LEU A 34 -6.24 -1.33 -26.04
N GLU A 35 -6.26 -1.47 -24.72
CA GLU A 35 -5.60 -2.58 -24.01
C GLU A 35 -6.51 -3.26 -22.96
N LYS A 36 -6.92 -4.52 -23.20
CA LYS A 36 -7.91 -5.20 -22.36
C LYS A 36 -7.37 -5.77 -21.05
N THR A 37 -6.05 -5.93 -20.90
CA THR A 37 -5.41 -6.57 -19.74
C THR A 37 -4.18 -5.80 -19.24
N GLU A 38 -3.76 -6.03 -17.98
CA GLU A 38 -2.50 -5.48 -17.44
C GLU A 38 -1.29 -5.83 -18.33
N ILE A 39 -1.28 -7.05 -18.87
CA ILE A 39 -0.20 -7.56 -19.70
C ILE A 39 -0.16 -6.81 -21.03
N ASP A 40 -1.32 -6.56 -21.65
CA ASP A 40 -1.39 -5.81 -22.91
C ASP A 40 -0.89 -4.38 -22.72
N PHE A 41 -1.24 -3.76 -21.59
CA PHE A 41 -0.73 -2.45 -21.19
C PHE A 41 0.78 -2.42 -21.03
N LEU A 42 1.35 -3.35 -20.24
CA LEU A 42 2.79 -3.42 -20.07
C LEU A 42 3.52 -3.76 -21.37
N ARG A 43 2.92 -4.59 -22.24
CA ARG A 43 3.49 -4.92 -23.55
C ARG A 43 3.56 -3.70 -24.46
N SER A 44 2.52 -2.87 -24.46
CA SER A 44 2.48 -1.61 -25.21
C SER A 44 3.50 -0.60 -24.68
N MET A 45 3.56 -0.43 -23.36
CA MET A 45 4.56 0.41 -22.70
C MET A 45 5.99 -0.01 -23.07
N LEU A 46 6.31 -1.30 -22.98
CA LEU A 46 7.63 -1.83 -23.30
C LEU A 46 8.01 -1.62 -24.79
N ARG A 47 7.04 -1.68 -25.71
CA ARG A 47 7.26 -1.41 -27.14
C ARG A 47 7.57 0.06 -27.43
N ASN A 48 6.97 0.97 -26.68
CA ASN A 48 7.12 2.42 -26.86
C ASN A 48 8.35 2.98 -26.11
N MET A 49 8.98 2.18 -25.24
CA MET A 49 10.18 2.57 -24.51
C MET A 49 11.47 2.38 -25.32
N ASN A 50 12.53 3.03 -24.85
CA ASN A 50 13.88 2.89 -25.42
C ASN A 50 14.37 1.42 -25.41
N PRO A 51 15.37 1.05 -26.23
CA PRO A 51 15.91 -0.31 -26.25
C PRO A 51 16.44 -0.82 -24.89
N ASN A 52 16.73 0.07 -23.94
CA ASN A 52 17.18 -0.31 -22.60
C ASN A 52 16.04 -0.91 -21.75
N SER A 53 14.78 -0.77 -22.16
CA SER A 53 13.63 -1.43 -21.52
C SER A 53 13.71 -2.96 -21.54
N ARG A 54 14.54 -3.54 -22.41
CA ARG A 54 14.83 -4.99 -22.45
C ARG A 54 15.33 -5.55 -21.12
N MET A 55 15.90 -4.74 -20.24
CA MET A 55 16.34 -5.18 -18.92
C MET A 55 15.17 -5.72 -18.05
N TYR A 56 13.96 -5.22 -18.28
CA TYR A 56 12.75 -5.65 -17.56
C TYR A 56 12.23 -7.01 -18.04
N GLY A 57 12.77 -7.55 -19.14
CA GLY A 57 12.37 -8.84 -19.69
C GLY A 57 11.04 -8.77 -20.44
N SER A 58 10.24 -9.81 -20.32
CA SER A 58 8.90 -9.86 -20.94
C SER A 58 7.88 -9.03 -20.16
N ALA A 59 6.75 -8.67 -20.77
CA ALA A 59 5.64 -8.00 -20.07
C ALA A 59 5.12 -8.82 -18.87
N GLN A 60 5.15 -10.15 -18.98
CA GLN A 60 4.78 -11.08 -17.91
C GLN A 60 5.77 -11.00 -16.73
N GLU A 61 7.06 -11.09 -17.04
CA GLU A 61 8.12 -10.97 -16.02
C GLU A 61 8.08 -9.60 -15.33
N LEU A 62 7.84 -8.53 -16.08
CA LEU A 62 7.66 -7.19 -15.52
C LEU A 62 6.43 -7.14 -14.60
N LEU A 63 5.29 -7.70 -15.01
CA LEU A 63 4.08 -7.72 -14.18
C LEU A 63 4.31 -8.45 -12.85
N GLU A 64 4.94 -9.62 -12.88
CA GLU A 64 5.29 -10.39 -11.69
C GLU A 64 6.18 -9.59 -10.73
N ASN A 65 7.18 -8.90 -11.27
CA ASN A 65 8.06 -8.05 -10.47
C ASN A 65 7.35 -6.81 -9.90
N LEU A 66 6.44 -6.19 -10.66
CA LEU A 66 5.62 -5.08 -10.16
C LEU A 66 4.69 -5.53 -9.04
N LYS A 67 4.13 -6.74 -9.13
CA LYS A 67 3.33 -7.34 -8.05
C LYS A 67 4.17 -7.55 -6.78
N ILE A 68 5.40 -8.06 -6.90
CA ILE A 68 6.31 -8.20 -5.75
C ILE A 68 6.67 -6.83 -5.15
N TYR A 69 7.08 -5.88 -5.99
CA TYR A 69 7.53 -4.55 -5.58
C TYR A 69 6.42 -3.75 -4.87
N ALA A 70 5.18 -3.90 -5.33
CA ALA A 70 4.05 -3.18 -4.77
C ALA A 70 3.41 -3.88 -3.56
N ASN A 71 3.80 -5.11 -3.22
CA ASN A 71 3.14 -5.88 -2.18
C ASN A 71 3.72 -5.62 -0.79
N PHE A 72 3.43 -4.44 -0.24
CA PHE A 72 3.75 -4.08 1.14
C PHE A 72 2.64 -3.22 1.76
N PRO A 73 2.49 -3.24 3.10
CA PRO A 73 1.49 -2.42 3.80
C PRO A 73 1.68 -0.90 3.61
N GLY A 74 0.58 -0.19 3.30
CA GLY A 74 0.59 1.27 3.07
C GLY A 74 1.20 1.69 1.74
N ASN A 75 1.18 0.81 0.74
CA ASN A 75 1.74 1.08 -0.59
C ASN A 75 1.02 2.23 -1.33
N ASP A 76 -0.22 2.51 -0.97
CA ASP A 76 -1.06 3.49 -1.63
C ASP A 76 -0.60 4.93 -1.36
N ASN A 77 -0.09 5.20 -0.16
CA ASN A 77 0.61 6.44 0.12
C ASN A 77 1.91 6.56 -0.69
N PHE A 78 2.67 5.47 -0.81
CA PHE A 78 3.95 5.46 -1.55
C PHE A 78 3.78 5.70 -3.06
N PHE A 79 2.76 5.08 -3.67
CA PHE A 79 2.47 5.18 -5.10
C PHE A 79 1.53 6.35 -5.46
N ASP A 80 1.13 7.19 -4.50
CA ASP A 80 0.12 8.25 -4.68
C ASP A 80 -1.21 7.72 -5.28
N THR A 81 -1.63 6.56 -4.76
CA THR A 81 -2.89 5.88 -5.10
C THR A 81 -3.83 5.83 -3.89
N LYS A 82 -3.71 6.79 -2.97
CA LYS A 82 -4.58 6.92 -1.79
C LYS A 82 -6.08 6.99 -2.13
N TYR A 83 -6.46 7.40 -3.34
CA TYR A 83 -7.87 7.44 -3.77
C TYR A 83 -8.32 6.23 -4.59
N GLU A 84 -7.41 5.30 -4.83
CA GLU A 84 -7.69 4.07 -5.57
C GLU A 84 -8.07 2.94 -4.61
N PRO A 85 -8.77 1.90 -5.10
CA PRO A 85 -8.98 0.68 -4.34
C PRO A 85 -7.66 0.14 -3.79
N TYR A 86 -7.69 -0.55 -2.65
CA TYR A 86 -6.51 -1.25 -2.14
C TYR A 86 -5.99 -2.21 -3.20
N GLN A 87 -4.68 -2.15 -3.39
CA GLN A 87 -3.97 -2.70 -4.53
C GLN A 87 -2.98 -3.81 -4.14
N ASN A 88 -2.63 -3.90 -2.86
CA ASN A 88 -1.76 -4.93 -2.30
C ASN A 88 -2.54 -6.22 -2.02
N SER A 89 -1.80 -7.30 -1.85
CA SER A 89 -2.32 -8.58 -1.40
C SER A 89 -2.07 -8.72 0.11
N PRO A 90 -3.09 -9.06 0.91
CA PRO A 90 -2.91 -9.35 2.34
C PRO A 90 -1.84 -10.41 2.54
N THR A 91 -0.84 -10.13 3.39
CA THR A 91 0.24 -11.07 3.66
C THR A 91 0.09 -11.68 5.05
N PHE A 92 0.04 -13.01 5.11
CA PHE A 92 0.01 -13.76 6.36
C PHE A 92 1.42 -14.13 6.79
N TYR A 93 1.73 -13.83 8.04
CA TYR A 93 3.00 -14.12 8.68
C TYR A 93 2.80 -15.20 9.73
N TYR A 94 3.80 -16.03 9.92
CA TYR A 94 3.76 -17.10 10.91
C TYR A 94 4.61 -16.73 12.12
N SER A 95 4.15 -17.14 13.30
CA SER A 95 5.01 -17.16 14.48
C SER A 95 6.29 -17.96 14.21
N LEU A 96 7.34 -17.75 15.01
CA LEU A 96 8.57 -18.56 14.91
C LEU A 96 8.36 -20.08 15.06
N LYS A 97 7.25 -20.50 15.67
CA LYS A 97 6.88 -21.92 15.86
C LYS A 97 5.94 -22.44 14.76
N ASP A 98 5.63 -21.61 13.77
CA ASP A 98 4.69 -21.90 12.69
C ASP A 98 3.28 -22.32 13.16
N SER A 99 2.90 -22.01 14.41
CA SER A 99 1.58 -22.36 14.97
C SER A 99 0.52 -21.29 14.73
N ASP A 100 0.91 -20.03 14.88
CA ASP A 100 -0.03 -18.90 14.88
C ASP A 100 0.18 -18.05 13.62
N LYS A 101 -0.93 -17.66 12.99
CA LYS A 101 -0.97 -16.75 11.84
C LYS A 101 -1.24 -15.32 12.29
N TYR A 102 -0.53 -14.40 11.69
CA TYR A 102 -0.60 -12.97 11.94
C TYR A 102 -0.77 -12.21 10.63
N ILE A 103 -1.39 -11.05 10.73
CA ILE A 103 -1.56 -10.13 9.61
C ILE A 103 -1.30 -8.70 10.09
N ALA A 104 -0.79 -7.86 9.21
CA ALA A 104 -0.73 -6.42 9.48
C ALA A 104 -2.15 -5.86 9.61
N LYS A 105 -2.41 -4.97 10.58
CA LYS A 105 -3.76 -4.41 10.77
C LYS A 105 -4.27 -3.64 9.53
N SER A 106 -3.38 -2.99 8.79
CA SER A 106 -3.68 -2.34 7.51
C SER A 106 -4.23 -3.33 6.46
N ASP A 107 -3.72 -4.56 6.43
CA ASP A 107 -4.15 -5.57 5.47
C ASP A 107 -5.56 -6.11 5.79
N LEU A 108 -6.09 -5.87 6.99
CA LEU A 108 -7.50 -6.17 7.29
C LEU A 108 -8.44 -5.32 6.41
N PHE A 109 -8.11 -4.06 6.12
CA PHE A 109 -8.94 -3.22 5.24
C PHE A 109 -8.99 -3.74 3.81
N VAL A 110 -7.85 -4.27 3.34
CA VAL A 110 -7.74 -4.94 2.04
C VAL A 110 -8.65 -6.18 2.01
N ILE A 111 -8.68 -6.96 3.10
CA ILE A 111 -9.57 -8.12 3.24
C ILE A 111 -11.04 -7.67 3.19
N LEU A 112 -11.42 -6.64 3.94
CA LEU A 112 -12.80 -6.14 3.97
C LEU A 112 -13.26 -5.65 2.59
N GLN A 113 -12.39 -4.95 1.85
CA GLN A 113 -12.64 -4.59 0.46
C GLN A 113 -12.91 -5.83 -0.40
N ASN A 114 -12.03 -6.84 -0.33
CA ASN A 114 -12.13 -8.05 -1.14
C ASN A 114 -13.37 -8.89 -0.82
N ILE A 115 -13.73 -8.97 0.47
CA ILE A 115 -14.99 -9.60 0.91
C ILE A 115 -16.18 -8.88 0.27
N MET A 116 -16.17 -7.54 0.26
CA MET A 116 -17.29 -6.79 -0.30
C MET A 116 -17.40 -6.93 -1.81
N PHE A 117 -16.30 -6.91 -2.55
CA PHE A 117 -16.30 -7.22 -3.98
C PHE A 117 -16.92 -8.60 -4.26
N ASN A 118 -16.60 -9.60 -3.43
CA ASN A 118 -17.18 -10.94 -3.57
C ASN A 118 -18.69 -10.96 -3.24
N ILE A 119 -19.11 -10.34 -2.14
CA ILE A 119 -20.52 -10.30 -1.72
C ILE A 119 -21.40 -9.55 -2.71
N SER A 120 -20.91 -8.44 -3.27
CA SER A 120 -21.66 -7.59 -4.19
C SER A 120 -21.68 -8.10 -5.63
N ASP A 121 -20.89 -9.13 -5.95
CA ASP A 121 -20.77 -9.71 -7.30
C ASP A 121 -20.52 -8.64 -8.38
N THR A 122 -19.75 -7.60 -8.02
CA THR A 122 -19.32 -6.55 -8.94
C THR A 122 -17.81 -6.53 -9.02
N SER A 123 -17.27 -6.40 -10.22
CA SER A 123 -15.86 -6.07 -10.44
C SER A 123 -15.66 -4.55 -10.62
N ASP A 124 -16.75 -3.78 -10.67
CA ASP A 124 -16.68 -2.33 -10.86
C ASP A 124 -16.40 -1.63 -9.52
N PHE A 125 -15.14 -1.25 -9.34
CA PHE A 125 -14.69 -0.52 -8.15
C PHE A 125 -15.38 0.84 -8.01
N CYS A 126 -15.89 1.44 -9.10
CA CYS A 126 -16.58 2.72 -9.03
C CYS A 126 -17.80 2.63 -8.14
N LEU A 127 -18.53 1.50 -8.20
CA LEU A 127 -19.71 1.22 -7.38
C LEU A 127 -19.40 1.03 -5.88
N LEU A 128 -18.14 0.81 -5.52
CA LEU A 128 -17.67 0.68 -4.14
C LEU A 128 -16.75 1.83 -3.69
N SER A 129 -16.57 2.86 -4.51
CA SER A 129 -15.64 3.95 -4.25
C SER A 129 -15.89 4.69 -2.93
N ILE A 130 -17.14 4.95 -2.56
CA ILE A 130 -17.49 5.58 -1.27
C ILE A 130 -17.15 4.64 -0.10
N PHE A 131 -17.41 3.35 -0.26
CA PHE A 131 -17.05 2.34 0.74
C PHE A 131 -15.53 2.23 0.91
N ILE A 132 -14.77 2.24 -0.19
CA ILE A 132 -13.30 2.21 -0.17
C ILE A 132 -12.78 3.48 0.53
N GLY A 133 -13.31 4.66 0.19
CA GLY A 133 -12.97 5.90 0.87
C GLY A 133 -13.24 5.82 2.38
N HIS A 134 -14.36 5.24 2.78
CA HIS A 134 -14.67 4.98 4.18
C HIS A 134 -13.65 4.07 4.86
N LEU A 135 -13.24 2.96 4.22
CA LEU A 135 -12.20 2.07 4.76
C LEU A 135 -10.87 2.82 4.96
N LYS A 136 -10.46 3.65 3.99
CA LYS A 136 -9.21 4.41 4.08
C LYS A 136 -9.23 5.47 5.18
N LEU A 137 -10.38 6.13 5.36
CA LEU A 137 -10.56 7.06 6.48
C LEU A 137 -10.49 6.32 7.83
N GLN A 138 -11.03 5.11 7.92
CA GLN A 138 -10.90 4.29 9.13
C GLN A 138 -9.44 3.85 9.35
N GLU A 139 -8.72 3.44 8.31
CA GLU A 139 -7.29 3.10 8.41
C GLU A 139 -6.47 4.28 8.94
N GLN A 140 -6.69 5.49 8.40
CA GLN A 140 -6.01 6.71 8.85
C GLN A 140 -6.25 7.01 10.34
N ARG A 141 -7.44 6.69 10.88
CA ARG A 141 -7.79 6.88 12.30
C ARG A 141 -7.07 5.92 13.23
N ILE A 142 -6.71 4.73 12.76
CA ILE A 142 -5.83 3.83 13.52
C ILE A 142 -4.45 4.48 13.67
N GLY A 143 -4.08 5.39 12.76
CA GLY A 143 -2.83 6.12 12.78
C GLY A 143 -1.69 5.33 12.16
N SER A 144 -0.50 5.94 12.16
CA SER A 144 0.69 5.42 11.48
C SER A 144 1.37 4.22 12.15
N ASN A 145 0.83 3.72 13.25
CA ASN A 145 1.49 2.66 14.02
C ASN A 145 1.33 1.32 13.30
N PHE A 146 2.46 0.76 12.89
CA PHE A 146 2.50 -0.52 12.20
C PHE A 146 2.41 -1.67 13.21
N GLU A 147 1.21 -2.23 13.38
CA GLU A 147 0.92 -3.32 14.32
C GLU A 147 0.38 -4.56 13.59
N PHE A 148 0.58 -5.71 14.22
CA PHE A 148 0.08 -7.01 13.76
C PHE A 148 -0.98 -7.54 14.70
N VAL A 149 -1.92 -8.32 14.17
CA VAL A 149 -2.92 -9.05 14.96
C VAL A 149 -2.92 -10.52 14.54
N LYS A 150 -3.24 -11.41 15.49
CA LYS A 150 -3.49 -12.81 15.16
C LYS A 150 -4.74 -12.91 14.29
N CYS A 151 -4.63 -13.64 13.19
CA CYS A 151 -5.73 -13.83 12.26
C CYS A 151 -5.57 -15.18 11.57
N ASP A 152 -6.48 -16.12 11.87
CA ASP A 152 -6.57 -17.42 11.22
C ASP A 152 -7.77 -17.46 10.25
N GLU A 153 -7.93 -18.57 9.55
CA GLU A 153 -9.03 -18.78 8.62
C GLU A 153 -10.41 -18.64 9.25
N SER A 154 -10.58 -19.02 10.53
CA SER A 154 -11.87 -18.97 11.21
C SER A 154 -12.35 -17.52 11.41
N ILE A 155 -11.41 -16.61 11.69
CA ILE A 155 -11.69 -15.17 11.80
C ILE A 155 -12.08 -14.60 10.43
N LEU A 156 -11.40 -15.01 9.35
CA LEU A 156 -11.74 -14.57 7.99
C LEU A 156 -13.13 -15.04 7.56
N GLU A 157 -13.46 -16.30 7.87
CA GLU A 157 -14.78 -16.87 7.62
C GLU A 157 -15.86 -16.14 8.44
N GLU A 158 -15.56 -15.78 9.69
CA GLU A 158 -16.43 -14.96 10.52
C GLU A 158 -16.69 -13.57 9.91
N PHE A 159 -15.64 -12.89 9.42
CA PHE A 159 -15.76 -11.60 8.75
C PHE A 159 -16.68 -11.68 7.53
N TYR A 160 -16.41 -12.65 6.65
CA TYR A 160 -17.20 -12.89 5.45
C TYR A 160 -18.68 -13.14 5.78
N ASN A 161 -18.94 -14.10 6.68
CA ASN A 161 -20.30 -14.49 7.06
C ASN A 161 -21.05 -13.35 7.75
N SER A 162 -20.37 -12.55 8.58
CA SER A 162 -20.98 -11.39 9.25
C SER A 162 -21.41 -10.33 8.23
N MET A 163 -20.50 -9.95 7.33
CA MET A 163 -20.79 -8.95 6.30
C MET A 163 -21.90 -9.43 5.35
N LEU A 164 -21.83 -10.69 4.91
CA LEU A 164 -22.84 -11.29 4.03
C LEU A 164 -24.23 -11.29 4.67
N ARG A 165 -24.34 -11.64 5.97
CA ARG A 165 -25.61 -11.60 6.70
C ARG A 165 -26.17 -10.18 6.78
N ILE A 166 -25.34 -9.17 7.02
CA ILE A 166 -25.79 -7.78 7.16
C ILE A 166 -26.29 -7.24 5.82
N VAL A 167 -25.53 -7.47 4.75
CA VAL A 167 -25.90 -7.08 3.38
C VAL A 167 -27.20 -7.77 2.98
N ASN A 168 -27.34 -9.07 3.24
CA ASN A 168 -28.57 -9.81 2.91
C ASN A 168 -29.81 -9.36 3.71
N ARG A 169 -29.64 -8.97 4.99
CA ARG A 169 -30.75 -8.46 5.82
C ARG A 169 -31.24 -7.09 5.39
N HIS A 170 -30.36 -6.28 4.82
CA HIS A 170 -30.68 -4.92 4.38
C HIS A 170 -30.65 -4.82 2.85
N LYS A 171 -31.05 -5.90 2.16
CA LYS A 171 -31.27 -5.84 0.72
C LYS A 171 -32.27 -4.72 0.44
N ILE A 172 -31.82 -3.77 -0.37
CA ILE A 172 -32.64 -2.63 -0.73
C ILE A 172 -33.75 -3.14 -1.64
N THR A 173 -34.98 -2.76 -1.30
CA THR A 173 -36.14 -3.13 -2.10
C THR A 173 -36.14 -2.34 -3.41
N ASP A 174 -36.74 -2.90 -4.46
CA ASP A 174 -36.87 -2.20 -5.75
C ASP A 174 -37.50 -0.82 -5.59
N ASN A 175 -38.45 -0.68 -4.65
CA ASN A 175 -39.10 0.59 -4.34
C ASN A 175 -38.15 1.62 -3.69
N GLU A 176 -37.29 1.20 -2.77
CA GLU A 176 -36.27 2.08 -2.15
C GLU A 176 -35.19 2.48 -3.16
N PHE A 177 -34.79 1.56 -4.03
CA PHE A 177 -33.88 1.84 -5.13
C PHE A 177 -34.48 2.87 -6.09
N GLU A 178 -35.71 2.65 -6.57
CA GLU A 178 -36.39 3.56 -7.49
C GLU A 178 -36.64 4.93 -6.87
N LYS A 179 -36.94 5.00 -5.57
CA LYS A 179 -37.05 6.27 -4.85
C LYS A 179 -35.71 7.02 -4.82
N THR A 180 -34.61 6.32 -4.56
CA THR A 180 -33.26 6.92 -4.55
C THR A 180 -32.89 7.40 -5.94
N ARG A 181 -33.14 6.59 -6.98
CA ARG A 181 -32.92 6.92 -8.38
C ARG A 181 -33.73 8.15 -8.81
N ALA A 182 -35.04 8.16 -8.54
CA ALA A 182 -35.92 9.26 -8.91
C ALA A 182 -35.51 10.57 -8.22
N ASN A 183 -35.03 10.51 -6.97
CA ASN A 183 -34.47 11.69 -6.29
C ASN A 183 -33.22 12.21 -7.01
N TYR A 184 -32.27 11.34 -7.34
CA TYR A 184 -31.03 11.73 -8.04
C TYR A 184 -31.28 12.21 -9.48
N GLU A 185 -32.33 11.75 -10.14
CA GLU A 185 -32.70 12.25 -11.47
C GLU A 185 -33.07 13.74 -11.47
N GLN A 186 -33.50 14.27 -10.32
CA GLN A 186 -33.87 15.69 -10.14
C GLN A 186 -32.74 16.56 -9.59
N MET A 187 -31.61 15.97 -9.19
CA MET A 187 -30.50 16.66 -8.54
C MET A 187 -29.37 16.94 -9.52
N SER A 188 -28.68 18.06 -9.33
CA SER A 188 -27.39 18.30 -10.00
C SER A 188 -26.31 17.36 -9.47
N GLY A 189 -25.24 17.14 -10.25
CA GLY A 189 -24.12 16.31 -9.81
C GLY A 189 -23.51 16.74 -8.47
N ASP A 190 -23.41 18.06 -8.24
CA ASP A 190 -22.91 18.62 -6.97
C ASP A 190 -23.83 18.31 -5.79
N GLU A 191 -25.15 18.32 -6.00
CA GLU A 191 -26.13 17.98 -4.97
C GLU A 191 -26.08 16.49 -4.64
N ILE A 192 -26.00 15.63 -5.65
CA ILE A 192 -25.86 14.18 -5.47
C ILE A 192 -24.59 13.90 -4.68
N PHE A 193 -23.47 14.53 -5.04
CA PHE A 193 -22.20 14.35 -4.36
C PHE A 193 -22.24 14.78 -2.89
N LYS A 194 -22.88 15.92 -2.59
CA LYS A 194 -23.12 16.35 -1.20
C LYS A 194 -23.95 15.34 -0.43
N ASP A 195 -24.89 14.65 -1.06
CA ASP A 195 -25.69 13.63 -0.42
C ASP A 195 -24.90 12.34 -0.17
N LEU A 196 -24.14 11.88 -1.17
CA LEU A 196 -23.24 10.72 -1.07
C LEU A 196 -22.20 10.90 0.06
N LYS A 197 -21.66 12.11 0.25
CA LYS A 197 -20.74 12.41 1.36
C LYS A 197 -21.36 12.20 2.75
N LYS A 198 -22.68 12.31 2.89
CA LYS A 198 -23.37 12.07 4.17
C LYS A 198 -23.51 10.59 4.50
N LEU A 199 -23.25 9.69 3.54
CA LEU A 199 -23.43 8.24 3.74
C LEU A 199 -22.37 7.63 4.65
N THR A 200 -21.22 8.31 4.81
CA THR A 200 -20.18 7.87 5.73
C THR A 200 -20.31 8.59 7.07
N PRO A 201 -20.13 7.90 8.20
CA PRO A 201 -20.15 8.52 9.53
C PRO A 201 -18.91 9.39 9.81
N ILE A 202 -17.99 9.52 8.85
CA ILE A 202 -16.71 10.22 8.96
C ILE A 202 -16.71 11.41 8.01
N SER A 203 -16.25 12.56 8.48
CA SER A 203 -16.03 13.72 7.62
C SER A 203 -14.88 13.42 6.65
N TRP A 204 -15.17 13.53 5.36
CA TRP A 204 -14.16 13.54 4.30
C TRP A 204 -13.33 14.82 4.45
N ASP A 205 -12.02 14.75 4.26
CA ASP A 205 -11.17 15.95 4.30
C ASP A 205 -11.47 16.86 3.09
N LYS A 206 -11.11 18.13 3.18
CA LYS A 206 -11.51 19.18 2.22
C LYS A 206 -10.78 19.13 0.87
N ASN A 207 -9.89 18.16 0.62
CA ASN A 207 -9.11 18.14 -0.61
C ASN A 207 -9.99 17.78 -1.83
N GLU A 208 -10.06 18.73 -2.75
CA GLU A 208 -10.97 18.80 -3.90
C GLU A 208 -10.77 17.67 -4.95
N ASP A 209 -9.66 16.93 -4.87
CA ASP A 209 -9.26 15.90 -5.86
C ASP A 209 -10.14 14.62 -5.78
N GLU A 210 -10.80 14.38 -4.64
CA GLU A 210 -11.78 13.30 -4.44
C GLU A 210 -13.11 13.56 -5.18
N THR A 211 -13.42 14.85 -5.37
CA THR A 211 -14.61 15.33 -6.11
C THR A 211 -14.48 15.04 -7.61
N MET A 212 -13.25 15.07 -8.14
CA MET A 212 -13.00 14.88 -9.57
C MET A 212 -13.16 13.43 -10.04
N ARG A 213 -12.84 12.40 -9.26
CA ARG A 213 -12.85 11.01 -9.81
C ARG A 213 -14.24 10.38 -9.87
N LEU A 214 -15.06 10.61 -8.84
CA LEU A 214 -16.48 10.25 -8.84
C LEU A 214 -17.25 11.04 -9.90
N ALA A 215 -16.91 12.32 -10.11
CA ALA A 215 -17.51 13.15 -11.14
C ALA A 215 -17.07 12.75 -12.55
N ASN A 216 -15.76 12.53 -12.78
CA ASN A 216 -15.20 12.24 -14.11
C ASN A 216 -15.77 10.96 -14.72
N PHE A 217 -16.06 9.92 -13.93
CA PHE A 217 -16.62 8.67 -14.46
C PHE A 217 -18.10 8.83 -14.88
N VAL A 218 -18.89 9.62 -14.13
CA VAL A 218 -20.31 9.82 -14.42
C VAL A 218 -20.56 10.95 -15.42
N THR A 219 -19.57 11.82 -15.66
CA THR A 219 -19.64 12.87 -16.70
C THR A 219 -19.63 12.35 -18.13
N TYR A 220 -19.24 11.09 -18.38
CA TYR A 220 -19.25 10.52 -19.73
C TYR A 220 -20.64 10.11 -20.22
N THR A 221 -21.64 10.04 -19.34
CA THR A 221 -23.01 9.83 -19.78
C THR A 221 -23.65 11.21 -20.03
N ASN A 222 -24.32 11.40 -21.17
CA ASN A 222 -25.12 12.62 -21.39
C ASN A 222 -26.59 12.43 -20.96
N ASP A 223 -26.97 11.21 -20.58
CA ASP A 223 -28.34 10.84 -20.19
C ASP A 223 -28.54 10.94 -18.67
N SER A 224 -29.39 11.87 -18.24
CA SER A 224 -29.77 12.07 -16.83
C SER A 224 -30.29 10.80 -16.17
N ARG A 225 -31.03 9.96 -16.91
CA ARG A 225 -31.60 8.73 -16.37
C ARG A 225 -30.52 7.72 -16.05
N GLN A 226 -29.57 7.49 -16.97
CA GLN A 226 -28.42 6.62 -16.71
C GLN A 226 -27.57 7.10 -15.53
N LYS A 227 -27.31 8.42 -15.43
CA LYS A 227 -26.61 8.98 -14.25
C LYS A 227 -27.31 8.62 -12.95
N SER A 228 -28.63 8.84 -12.90
CA SER A 228 -29.43 8.58 -11.71
C SER A 228 -29.39 7.12 -11.27
N ILE A 229 -29.36 6.18 -12.23
CA ILE A 229 -29.23 4.73 -11.96
C ILE A 229 -27.89 4.43 -11.33
N ILE A 230 -26.79 4.91 -11.94
CA ILE A 230 -25.42 4.66 -11.45
C ILE A 230 -25.25 5.24 -10.05
N PHE A 231 -25.71 6.47 -9.81
CA PHE A 231 -25.63 7.09 -8.49
C PHE A 231 -26.49 6.39 -7.44
N ALA A 232 -27.67 5.90 -7.82
CA ALA A 232 -28.51 5.12 -6.93
C ALA A 232 -27.81 3.80 -6.56
N GLN A 233 -27.27 3.07 -7.54
CA GLN A 233 -26.51 1.83 -7.30
C GLN A 233 -25.31 2.07 -6.37
N LEU A 234 -24.53 3.11 -6.64
CA LEU A 234 -23.40 3.54 -5.81
C LEU A 234 -23.84 3.80 -4.36
N ALA A 235 -24.91 4.59 -4.17
CA ALA A 235 -25.41 4.93 -2.84
C ALA A 235 -25.89 3.67 -2.07
N VAL A 236 -26.69 2.84 -2.73
CA VAL A 236 -27.25 1.60 -2.17
C VAL A 236 -26.15 0.65 -1.72
N LEU A 237 -25.19 0.37 -2.60
CA LEU A 237 -24.08 -0.55 -2.30
C LEU A 237 -23.19 0.01 -1.19
N SER A 238 -22.91 1.31 -1.22
CA SER A 238 -22.05 1.95 -0.23
C SER A 238 -22.66 1.94 1.17
N VAL A 239 -23.95 2.28 1.31
CA VAL A 239 -24.65 2.27 2.61
C VAL A 239 -24.62 0.89 3.25
N ASN A 240 -24.91 -0.15 2.47
CA ASN A 240 -24.93 -1.52 2.98
C ASN A 240 -23.52 -2.01 3.33
N SER A 241 -22.53 -1.70 2.51
CA SER A 241 -21.12 -2.04 2.75
C SER A 241 -20.56 -1.36 4.00
N ILE A 242 -20.80 -0.05 4.15
CA ILE A 242 -20.38 0.73 5.33
C ILE A 242 -21.05 0.18 6.59
N ARG A 243 -22.38 -0.06 6.55
CA ARG A 243 -23.10 -0.64 7.68
C ARG A 243 -22.55 -2.01 8.08
N ALA A 244 -22.18 -2.84 7.10
CA ALA A 244 -21.60 -4.15 7.36
C ALA A 244 -20.26 -4.06 8.10
N VAL A 245 -19.39 -3.14 7.69
CA VAL A 245 -18.08 -2.93 8.33
C VAL A 245 -18.21 -2.26 9.69
N GLU A 246 -19.06 -1.25 9.86
CA GLU A 246 -19.28 -0.60 11.16
C GLU A 246 -19.80 -1.61 12.20
N ARG A 247 -20.70 -2.51 11.81
CA ARG A 247 -21.18 -3.59 12.70
C ARG A 247 -20.09 -4.62 13.02
N LEU A 248 -19.23 -4.93 12.06
CA LEU A 248 -18.08 -5.80 12.30
C LEU A 248 -17.12 -5.12 13.29
N TRP A 249 -16.92 -3.81 13.16
CA TRP A 249 -16.11 -3.01 14.05
C TRP A 249 -16.66 -2.97 15.48
N ASP A 250 -17.99 -2.83 15.65
CA ASP A 250 -18.63 -2.89 16.97
C ASP A 250 -18.34 -4.23 17.68
N TYR A 251 -18.22 -5.31 16.92
CA TYR A 251 -18.10 -6.67 17.42
C TYR A 251 -16.65 -7.19 17.56
N ARG A 252 -15.73 -6.71 16.71
CA ARG A 252 -14.31 -7.12 16.63
C ARG A 252 -13.35 -5.93 16.64
N GLY A 253 -13.78 -4.81 17.22
CA GLY A 253 -13.05 -3.54 17.19
C GLY A 253 -11.62 -3.64 17.74
N GLU A 254 -11.33 -4.57 18.64
CA GLU A 254 -9.99 -4.81 19.16
C GLU A 254 -8.96 -5.19 18.09
N MET A 255 -9.39 -5.76 16.96
CA MET A 255 -8.52 -6.07 15.83
C MET A 255 -8.12 -4.82 15.03
N PHE A 256 -8.95 -3.79 15.11
CA PHE A 256 -8.80 -2.54 14.37
C PHE A 256 -8.43 -1.34 15.26
N VAL A 257 -8.22 -1.55 16.56
CA VAL A 257 -7.78 -0.49 17.48
C VAL A 257 -6.31 -0.75 17.86
N LEU A 258 -5.52 0.32 17.98
CA LEU A 258 -4.15 0.23 18.44
C LEU A 258 -4.08 -0.37 19.85
N HIS A 259 -3.10 -1.25 20.10
CA HIS A 259 -2.95 -1.89 21.40
C HIS A 259 -2.75 -0.88 22.54
N GLY A 260 -2.17 0.29 22.25
CA GLY A 260 -2.00 1.39 23.24
C GLY A 260 -3.29 2.09 23.66
N SER A 261 -4.38 1.95 22.90
CA SER A 261 -5.66 2.62 23.21
C SER A 261 -6.56 1.79 24.13
N ILE A 262 -6.20 0.54 24.42
CA ILE A 262 -6.98 -0.39 25.24
C ILE A 262 -6.48 -0.30 26.69
N ARG A 263 -7.25 0.35 27.57
CA ARG A 263 -6.88 0.69 28.97
C ARG A 263 -6.38 -0.47 29.86
N ASN A 264 -6.56 -1.74 29.47
CA ASN A 264 -6.29 -2.91 30.32
C ASN A 264 -5.40 -3.99 29.70
N ASN A 265 -4.83 -3.78 28.50
CA ASN A 265 -3.95 -4.79 27.91
C ASN A 265 -2.48 -4.38 28.06
N ARG A 266 -1.65 -5.29 28.61
CA ARG A 266 -0.19 -5.15 28.44
C ARG A 266 0.05 -5.07 26.94
N LYS A 267 0.67 -3.98 26.48
CA LYS A 267 0.90 -3.70 25.06
C LYS A 267 1.69 -4.87 24.47
N LYS A 268 1.01 -5.79 23.79
CA LYS A 268 1.68 -6.88 23.09
C LYS A 268 2.22 -6.32 21.80
N ILE A 269 3.55 -6.21 21.72
CA ILE A 269 4.23 -5.69 20.55
C ILE A 269 4.79 -6.88 19.81
N THR A 270 4.30 -7.07 18.59
CA THR A 270 4.80 -8.10 17.69
C THR A 270 6.15 -7.67 17.15
N VAL A 271 7.17 -8.52 17.27
CA VAL A 271 8.53 -8.27 16.75
C VAL A 271 8.73 -9.06 15.47
N ARG A 272 9.16 -8.39 14.40
CA ARG A 272 9.49 -9.07 13.14
C ARG A 272 10.91 -9.62 13.19
N VAL A 273 11.04 -10.91 12.89
CA VAL A 273 12.30 -11.54 12.52
C VAL A 273 12.40 -11.54 11.01
N PHE A 274 13.19 -10.61 10.50
CA PHE A 274 13.46 -10.49 9.07
C PHE A 274 14.31 -11.67 8.62
N GLU A 275 13.88 -12.36 7.56
CA GLU A 275 14.60 -13.47 6.95
C GLU A 275 15.15 -13.01 5.60
N ASP A 276 16.48 -13.00 5.45
CA ASP A 276 17.17 -12.69 4.20
C ASP A 276 18.15 -13.82 3.84
N GLY A 277 17.68 -14.77 3.05
CA GLY A 277 18.43 -16.00 2.76
C GLY A 277 18.68 -16.81 4.03
N LYS A 278 19.94 -16.87 4.48
CA LYS A 278 20.33 -17.56 5.72
C LYS A 278 20.38 -16.63 6.94
N GLU A 279 20.35 -15.32 6.71
CA GLU A 279 20.45 -14.32 7.76
C GLU A 279 19.10 -14.08 8.41
N ARG A 280 19.13 -13.86 9.73
CA ARG A 280 17.96 -13.50 10.53
C ARG A 280 18.30 -12.36 11.46
N PHE A 281 17.49 -11.32 11.44
CA PHE A 281 17.71 -10.12 12.24
C PHE A 281 16.38 -9.48 12.63
N VAL A 282 16.43 -8.57 13.60
CA VAL A 282 15.26 -7.86 14.10
C VAL A 282 15.51 -6.36 14.05
N MET A 283 14.44 -5.57 13.96
CA MET A 283 14.58 -4.12 14.06
C MET A 283 14.75 -3.73 15.54
N ASN A 284 15.84 -3.03 15.86
CA ASN A 284 16.15 -2.62 17.24
C ASN A 284 14.99 -1.87 17.92
N LYS A 285 14.28 -1.01 17.17
CA LYS A 285 13.13 -0.27 17.69
C LYS A 285 11.98 -1.17 18.13
N GLU A 286 11.61 -2.15 17.30
CA GLU A 286 10.54 -3.11 17.63
C GLU A 286 10.90 -3.95 18.85
N LEU A 287 12.14 -4.45 18.87
CA LEU A 287 12.65 -5.24 19.97
C LEU A 287 12.66 -4.43 21.28
N PHE A 288 13.18 -3.20 21.23
CA PHE A 288 13.25 -2.31 22.38
C PHE A 288 11.84 -1.96 22.90
N ASP A 289 10.92 -1.60 22.01
CA ASP A 289 9.55 -1.30 22.41
C ASP A 289 8.89 -2.50 23.09
N ALA A 290 9.10 -3.72 22.56
CA ALA A 290 8.57 -4.95 23.14
C ALA A 290 9.15 -5.24 24.53
N PHE A 291 10.45 -4.95 24.75
CA PHE A 291 11.07 -5.06 26.07
C PHE A 291 10.46 -4.07 27.07
N ILE A 292 10.33 -2.80 26.69
CA ILE A 292 9.70 -1.78 27.55
C ILE A 292 8.25 -2.19 27.90
N ALA A 293 7.50 -2.67 26.92
CA ALA A 293 6.11 -3.07 27.11
C ALA A 293 5.92 -4.30 28.01
N SER A 294 6.93 -5.18 28.09
CA SER A 294 6.90 -6.37 28.94
C SER A 294 7.28 -6.10 30.40
N GLY A 295 7.74 -4.87 30.72
CA GLY A 295 8.04 -4.45 32.09
C GLY A 295 9.35 -5.01 32.65
N PHE A 296 10.22 -5.58 31.80
CA PHE A 296 11.55 -6.02 32.22
C PHE A 296 12.50 -4.82 32.26
N PRO A 297 13.25 -4.59 33.36
CA PRO A 297 14.27 -3.56 33.40
C PRO A 297 15.41 -3.93 32.43
N CYS A 298 15.63 -3.11 31.40
CA CYS A 298 16.85 -3.17 30.59
C CYS A 298 18.05 -2.84 31.48
N SER A 299 18.66 -3.84 32.10
CA SER A 299 20.02 -3.73 32.60
C SER A 299 20.95 -4.44 31.62
N PRO A 300 21.95 -3.76 31.06
CA PRO A 300 22.97 -4.40 30.24
C PRO A 300 23.89 -5.21 31.17
N ILE A 301 23.48 -6.42 31.53
CA ILE A 301 24.36 -7.38 32.21
C ILE A 301 24.90 -8.31 31.12
N GLY A 302 26.05 -7.92 30.55
CA GLY A 302 26.95 -8.83 29.85
C GLY A 302 26.42 -9.50 28.57
N GLY A 303 26.22 -8.74 27.50
CA GLY A 303 26.34 -9.21 26.11
C GLY A 303 25.27 -10.16 25.55
N ASP A 304 24.60 -10.95 26.39
CA ASP A 304 23.60 -11.93 25.98
C ASP A 304 22.23 -11.55 26.57
N TYR A 305 21.39 -10.91 25.76
CA TYR A 305 20.04 -10.55 26.16
C TYR A 305 19.23 -11.82 26.48
N CYS A 306 18.51 -11.84 27.62
CA CYS A 306 17.56 -12.90 27.96
C CYS A 306 16.33 -12.83 27.02
N TYR A 307 16.44 -13.41 25.82
CA TYR A 307 15.37 -13.40 24.80
C TYR A 307 14.16 -14.29 25.13
N THR A 308 14.24 -15.16 26.13
CA THR A 308 13.37 -16.34 26.25
C THR A 308 11.92 -16.03 26.62
N THR A 309 11.64 -14.92 27.30
CA THR A 309 10.26 -14.57 27.73
C THR A 309 9.53 -13.66 26.74
N ALA A 310 10.26 -12.90 25.91
CA ALA A 310 9.70 -12.02 24.86
C ALA A 310 9.34 -12.76 23.57
N MET A 311 9.87 -13.97 23.36
CA MET A 311 9.74 -14.77 22.12
C MET A 311 8.32 -15.22 21.71
N ARG A 312 7.28 -14.97 22.51
CA ARG A 312 5.91 -15.44 22.19
C ARG A 312 5.26 -14.68 21.02
N ASP A 313 5.66 -13.44 20.79
CA ASP A 313 5.05 -12.55 19.80
C ASP A 313 6.03 -12.20 18.66
N PHE A 314 6.94 -13.13 18.33
CA PHE A 314 7.87 -12.98 17.21
C PHE A 314 7.28 -13.63 15.95
N ILE A 315 7.29 -12.89 14.84
CA ILE A 315 6.81 -13.37 13.54
C ILE A 315 7.94 -13.40 12.52
N ARG A 316 7.90 -14.39 11.63
CA ARG A 316 8.82 -14.51 10.49
C ARG A 316 8.37 -13.53 9.41
N TYR A 317 9.29 -12.67 8.97
CA TYR A 317 9.04 -11.66 7.95
C TYR A 317 10.06 -11.83 6.81
N PRO A 318 9.72 -12.52 5.72
CA PRO A 318 10.65 -12.68 4.61
C PRO A 318 10.91 -11.34 3.90
N ILE A 319 12.17 -11.02 3.64
CA ILE A 319 12.52 -9.90 2.78
C ILE A 319 12.28 -10.30 1.33
N THR A 320 11.30 -9.67 0.69
CA THR A 320 10.99 -9.87 -0.72
C THR A 320 11.71 -8.82 -1.56
N ARG A 321 12.09 -9.21 -2.78
CA ARG A 321 12.77 -8.32 -3.74
C ARG A 321 12.18 -8.54 -5.11
N ALA A 322 11.91 -7.44 -5.80
CA ALA A 322 11.75 -7.50 -7.24
C ALA A 322 13.13 -7.48 -7.91
N LYS A 323 13.20 -7.93 -9.16
CA LYS A 323 14.44 -8.08 -9.93
C LYS A 323 15.28 -6.79 -9.95
N HIS A 324 14.62 -5.64 -10.04
CA HIS A 324 15.27 -4.36 -10.24
C HIS A 324 15.11 -3.37 -9.11
N ARG A 325 14.18 -3.58 -8.17
CA ARG A 325 13.91 -2.69 -7.03
C ARG A 325 13.70 -3.50 -5.75
N ALA A 326 14.16 -2.93 -4.65
CA ALA A 326 13.89 -3.38 -3.29
C ALA A 326 12.43 -3.17 -2.96
N THR A 327 11.80 -4.12 -2.27
CA THR A 327 10.45 -3.92 -1.75
C THR A 327 10.55 -3.10 -0.45
N PRO A 328 9.89 -1.94 -0.35
CA PRO A 328 9.87 -1.17 0.89
C PRO A 328 9.30 -1.97 2.07
N VAL A 329 9.85 -1.74 3.25
CA VAL A 329 9.37 -2.29 4.52
C VAL A 329 8.84 -1.12 5.35
N LYS A 330 7.59 -1.22 5.82
CA LYS A 330 7.05 -0.25 6.78
C LYS A 330 7.75 -0.46 8.13
N ALA A 331 8.45 0.55 8.63
CA ALA A 331 9.05 0.53 9.97
C ALA A 331 8.08 1.16 11.00
N PRO A 332 8.22 0.84 12.31
CA PRO A 332 7.53 1.58 13.34
C PRO A 332 7.85 3.07 13.22
N ASN A 333 6.86 3.93 13.49
CA ASN A 333 7.03 5.37 13.37
C ASN A 333 8.17 5.87 14.29
N ILE A 334 9.09 6.63 13.72
CA ILE A 334 10.17 7.34 14.43
C ILE A 334 9.83 8.84 14.31
N ASP A 335 9.62 9.51 15.46
CA ASP A 335 9.39 10.95 15.56
C ASP A 335 8.21 11.53 14.75
N GLY A 336 7.18 10.71 14.47
CA GLY A 336 5.95 11.16 13.82
C GLY A 336 5.99 11.08 12.30
N ALA A 337 7.10 10.67 11.68
CA ALA A 337 7.20 10.44 10.24
C ALA A 337 6.94 8.97 9.88
N GLU A 338 6.07 8.73 8.88
CA GLU A 338 5.97 7.41 8.26
C GLU A 338 7.33 7.06 7.62
N SER A 339 8.03 6.07 8.19
CA SER A 339 9.32 5.64 7.67
C SER A 339 9.16 4.31 6.95
N LEU A 340 8.96 4.39 5.63
CA LEU A 340 9.32 3.27 4.75
C LEU A 340 10.84 3.16 4.76
N VAL A 341 11.33 1.93 4.88
CA VAL A 341 12.76 1.63 4.90
C VAL A 341 13.09 0.53 3.90
N ILE A 342 14.34 0.49 3.46
CA ILE A 342 14.89 -0.61 2.66
C ILE A 342 16.19 -1.07 3.30
N LEU A 343 16.63 -2.31 3.01
CA LEU A 343 17.93 -2.77 3.50
C LEU A 343 19.03 -1.94 2.88
N ALA A 344 20.07 -1.65 3.65
CA ALA A 344 21.20 -0.86 3.17
C ALA A 344 21.90 -1.51 1.97
N ILE A 345 21.99 -2.85 1.96
CA ILE A 345 22.54 -3.61 0.82
C ILE A 345 21.69 -3.44 -0.44
N ASP A 346 20.36 -3.36 -0.28
CA ASP A 346 19.46 -3.17 -1.41
C ASP A 346 19.56 -1.74 -1.95
N ALA A 347 19.63 -0.76 -1.06
CA ALA A 347 19.91 0.62 -1.44
C ALA A 347 21.23 0.75 -2.21
N PHE A 348 22.29 0.11 -1.73
CA PHE A 348 23.57 0.07 -2.43
C PHE A 348 23.42 -0.46 -3.87
N PHE A 349 22.72 -1.58 -4.05
CA PHE A 349 22.48 -2.13 -5.39
C PHE A 349 21.58 -1.24 -6.26
N GLU A 350 20.57 -0.58 -5.69
CA GLU A 350 19.74 0.35 -6.44
C GLU A 350 20.52 1.57 -6.91
N ILE A 351 21.30 2.19 -6.03
CA ILE A 351 22.20 3.30 -6.39
C ILE A 351 23.14 2.85 -7.51
N PHE A 352 23.74 1.66 -7.39
CA PHE A 352 24.68 1.15 -8.39
C PHE A 352 24.01 0.85 -9.74
N ARG A 353 22.80 0.26 -9.73
CA ARG A 353 21.98 0.05 -10.94
C ARG A 353 21.64 1.37 -11.61
N TYR A 354 21.22 2.36 -10.82
CA TYR A 354 20.93 3.71 -11.31
C TYR A 354 22.16 4.31 -12.01
N SER A 355 23.33 4.22 -11.39
CA SER A 355 24.61 4.69 -11.95
C SER A 355 25.04 3.99 -13.23
N ILE A 356 24.84 2.68 -13.34
CA ILE A 356 25.21 1.92 -14.54
C ILE A 356 24.20 2.14 -15.66
N PHE A 357 22.91 1.97 -15.38
CA PHE A 357 21.88 1.89 -16.41
C PHE A 357 21.36 3.27 -16.82
N ARG A 358 21.03 4.12 -15.84
CA ARG A 358 20.48 5.45 -16.13
C ARG A 358 21.59 6.43 -16.50
N LEU A 359 22.61 6.50 -15.65
CA LEU A 359 23.65 7.52 -15.77
C LEU A 359 24.79 7.10 -16.71
N LYS A 360 24.93 5.80 -16.94
CA LYS A 360 26.01 5.22 -17.76
C LYS A 360 27.39 5.72 -17.31
N LEU A 361 27.62 5.84 -16.00
CA LEU A 361 28.86 6.46 -15.47
C LEU A 361 30.13 5.80 -16.02
N LEU A 362 30.10 4.48 -16.21
CA LEU A 362 31.24 3.73 -16.76
C LEU A 362 31.50 4.00 -18.25
N GLN A 363 30.58 4.68 -18.94
CA GLN A 363 30.72 5.12 -20.33
C GLN A 363 31.16 6.60 -20.42
N LEU A 364 31.15 7.33 -19.30
CA LEU A 364 31.52 8.74 -19.22
C LEU A 364 32.98 8.88 -18.80
N GLU A 365 33.95 8.47 -19.63
CA GLU A 365 35.42 8.58 -19.42
C GLU A 365 35.90 9.08 -18.02
N SER A 366 36.48 10.28 -17.91
CA SER A 366 36.97 10.84 -16.64
C SER A 366 35.86 11.42 -15.75
N LYS A 367 34.79 11.95 -16.36
CA LYS A 367 33.67 12.62 -15.66
C LYS A 367 32.85 11.64 -14.81
N GLY A 368 32.70 10.40 -15.27
CA GLY A 368 32.01 9.32 -14.57
C GLY A 368 32.73 8.87 -13.31
N PHE A 369 34.07 8.90 -13.32
CA PHE A 369 34.86 8.65 -12.11
C PHE A 369 34.73 9.78 -11.08
N GLU A 370 34.68 11.04 -11.50
CA GLU A 370 34.46 12.16 -10.58
C GLU A 370 33.07 12.14 -9.96
N LEU A 371 32.05 11.84 -10.77
CA LEU A 371 30.69 11.60 -10.30
C LEU A 371 30.61 10.41 -9.32
N LEU A 372 31.32 9.30 -9.60
CA LEU A 372 31.40 8.16 -8.69
C LEU A 372 32.10 8.53 -7.36
N LYS A 373 33.14 9.39 -7.39
CA LYS A 373 33.77 9.91 -6.17
C LYS A 373 32.79 10.74 -5.34
N GLN A 374 31.91 11.53 -5.96
CA GLN A 374 30.87 12.28 -5.26
C GLN A 374 29.83 11.37 -4.59
N MET A 375 29.66 10.14 -5.07
CA MET A 375 28.80 9.14 -4.43
C MET A 375 29.43 8.48 -3.20
N ILE A 376 30.76 8.46 -3.07
CA ILE A 376 31.47 7.81 -1.96
C ILE A 376 30.99 8.35 -0.59
N PRO A 377 30.88 9.67 -0.34
CA PRO A 377 30.33 10.19 0.91
C PRO A 377 28.92 9.67 1.23
N VAL A 378 28.05 9.49 0.22
CA VAL A 378 26.72 8.91 0.41
C VAL A 378 26.84 7.45 0.85
N PHE A 379 27.69 6.66 0.18
CA PHE A 379 27.95 5.29 0.59
C PHE A 379 28.61 5.18 1.98
N LEU A 380 29.44 6.17 2.36
CA LEU A 380 30.04 6.25 3.69
C LEU A 380 29.04 6.66 4.76
N GLN A 381 28.02 7.47 4.43
CA GLN A 381 26.89 7.76 5.32
C GLN A 381 26.00 6.53 5.53
N LEU A 382 25.91 5.65 4.53
CA LEU A 382 25.25 4.36 4.70
C LEU A 382 26.07 3.47 5.65
N ASN A 383 27.40 3.42 5.49
CA ASN A 383 28.28 2.58 6.28
C ASN A 383 28.55 3.11 7.70
N ASP A 384 27.58 2.95 8.60
CA ASP A 384 27.87 2.95 10.04
C ASP A 384 28.73 1.71 10.32
N ASN A 385 29.85 1.85 11.06
CA ASN A 385 30.95 0.88 11.28
C ASN A 385 30.54 -0.48 11.90
N SER A 386 29.50 -1.10 11.39
CA SER A 386 28.76 -2.16 12.02
C SER A 386 28.80 -3.39 11.12
N ASN A 387 29.30 -4.50 11.65
CA ASN A 387 29.16 -5.82 11.03
C ASN A 387 27.70 -6.33 11.09
N THR A 388 26.72 -5.43 11.15
CA THR A 388 25.31 -5.73 11.42
C THR A 388 24.44 -5.27 10.27
N VAL A 389 23.41 -6.05 9.95
CA VAL A 389 22.41 -5.67 8.96
C VAL A 389 21.58 -4.51 9.49
N TYR A 390 21.40 -3.46 8.69
CA TYR A 390 20.58 -2.30 9.03
C TYR A 390 19.69 -1.86 7.87
N PHE A 391 18.64 -1.13 8.23
CA PHE A 391 17.71 -0.50 7.31
C PHE A 391 18.05 0.99 7.17
N ILE A 392 17.75 1.55 5.99
CA ILE A 392 17.83 2.99 5.76
C ILE A 392 16.45 3.56 5.41
N PRO A 393 16.12 4.78 5.86
CA PRO A 393 14.90 5.47 5.44
C PRO A 393 14.88 5.66 3.92
N LEU A 394 13.76 5.29 3.29
CA LEU A 394 13.57 5.44 1.84
C LEU A 394 13.61 6.91 1.40
N LEU A 395 13.21 7.84 2.28
CA LEU A 395 13.32 9.28 2.03
C LEU A 395 14.78 9.73 1.80
N MET A 396 15.75 9.12 2.48
CA MET A 396 17.17 9.44 2.25
C MET A 396 17.61 9.00 0.84
N PHE A 397 17.05 7.90 0.34
CA PHE A 397 17.29 7.43 -1.02
C PHE A 397 16.59 8.33 -2.06
N ASP A 398 15.36 8.76 -1.83
CA ASP A 398 14.65 9.71 -2.70
C ASP A 398 15.38 11.06 -2.78
N GLU A 399 15.92 11.55 -1.66
CA GLU A 399 16.76 12.75 -1.65
C GLU A 399 18.05 12.57 -2.45
N PHE A 400 18.68 11.38 -2.35
CA PHE A 400 19.85 11.04 -3.13
C PHE A 400 19.56 11.08 -4.63
N GLU A 401 18.49 10.42 -5.10
CA GLU A 401 18.10 10.43 -6.52
C GLU A 401 17.86 11.87 -7.02
N LYS A 402 17.18 12.72 -6.22
CA LYS A 402 16.90 14.12 -6.56
C LYS A 402 18.15 14.98 -6.68
N ARG A 403 19.04 14.94 -5.68
CA ARG A 403 20.28 15.73 -5.68
C ARG A 403 21.14 15.39 -6.90
N TYR A 404 21.25 14.10 -7.18
CA TYR A 404 22.08 13.62 -8.27
C TYR A 404 21.53 14.00 -9.65
N HIS A 405 20.20 13.96 -9.82
CA HIS A 405 19.54 14.52 -11.00
C HIS A 405 19.87 15.98 -11.25
N GLN A 406 19.84 16.79 -10.18
CA GLN A 406 20.19 18.20 -10.26
C GLN A 406 21.66 18.40 -10.62
N GLU A 407 22.59 17.63 -10.06
CA GLU A 407 24.02 17.74 -10.36
C GLU A 407 24.35 17.38 -11.82
N ILE A 408 23.68 16.36 -12.37
CA ILE A 408 23.79 16.04 -13.80
C ILE A 408 23.25 17.18 -14.67
N ASN A 409 22.07 17.71 -14.33
CA ASN A 409 21.41 18.71 -15.16
C ASN A 409 22.07 20.10 -15.05
N ASN A 410 22.63 20.44 -13.89
CA ASN A 410 23.34 21.70 -13.65
C ASN A 410 24.80 21.66 -14.15
N GLY A 411 25.39 20.47 -14.24
CA GLY A 411 26.69 20.23 -14.86
C GLY A 411 26.59 20.06 -16.37
N VAL A 412 26.10 21.10 -17.07
CA VAL A 412 25.87 21.23 -18.52
C VAL A 412 26.69 20.21 -19.34
N PHE A 413 25.96 19.35 -20.05
CA PHE A 413 26.47 18.44 -21.09
C PHE A 413 26.97 19.21 -22.30
#